data_AF-A0A4Q4TSR6-F1
#
_entry.id   AF-A0A4Q4TSR6-F1
#
_cell.length_a   1.000
_cell.length_b   1.000
_cell.length_c   1.000
_cell.angle_alpha   90.00
_cell.angle_beta   90.00
_cell.angle_gamma   90.00
#
_symmetry.space_group_name_H-M   'P 1'
#
loop_
_entity.id
_entity.type
_entity.pdbx_description
1 polymer ?
#
loop_
_entity_poly.entity_id
_entity_poly.type
_entity_poly.pdbx_seq_one_letter_code
_entity_poly.pdbx_strand_id
1 'polypeptide(L)'
;MMRIVANRLLPVGRRYGAVLLAALLVYYIIRDPILTAVAHISMPSHPPEDIGHMPDPVGVAEEGAPIVAVAAGPAPGIVEKEQDAQQPIIEQPLPPPPPKKKVYKPASERHAPIEDHFPWLTHSREAPPVNENNWPPWPHVPEKTPLLIGFTRNWPLLLQCVSSYIAAGWPPSDIFVVENTGTFFANRQRELSLQNPFFLNMTALEILGVNVISTPTLLTFAQLQNFYLHTAVQRGWEHFFWSHQDVIVFSDEDVKKKDRDHDWDTDPYATIYERAVGLLRYLNGPDMPPWSTHFFAYDHLTLVKRDAFLEVGAWDTQIPFYATDCDMYLRLHWAGYWQPQSEAGLIFDVNTVLDDIGALFQLPGSHASFRGDPVFEDKSRPGQEAEMQRELDMRGWVDKHGETWVHLVETAGRMQEVKYQQKGLLRNTWQTRQEGGFGEPFYRDPRGFEQAQQIMIDAGRRVFAEKWGHRGCDLIDKGIEGGDAWKLERDWDINEGPGSEGGSWGKDWMAADAPDQP
;
A
#
# COMPACT_ATOMS: atom_id res chain seq x y z
N MET A 1 14.21 -79.09 21.62
CA MET A 1 13.58 -77.85 22.09
C MET A 1 13.69 -76.81 20.98
N MET A 2 12.66 -76.80 20.13
CA MET A 2 11.75 -75.65 19.91
C MET A 2 12.40 -74.62 18.96
N ARG A 3 12.21 -74.63 17.63
CA ARG A 3 10.96 -74.76 16.85
C ARG A 3 9.83 -73.96 17.51
N ILE A 4 9.85 -72.63 17.37
CA ILE A 4 8.73 -71.64 17.34
C ILE A 4 9.37 -70.26 17.04
N VAL A 5 9.89 -70.01 15.83
CA VAL A 5 10.14 -68.63 15.34
C VAL A 5 10.11 -68.67 13.80
N ALA A 6 8.95 -68.85 13.18
CA ALA A 6 8.87 -68.75 11.71
C ALA A 6 7.51 -68.31 11.15
N ASN A 7 6.40 -68.38 11.89
CA ASN A 7 5.06 -68.22 11.29
C ASN A 7 4.23 -67.02 11.78
N ARG A 8 4.84 -65.89 12.15
CA ARG A 8 4.07 -64.68 12.51
C ARG A 8 4.43 -63.37 11.79
N LEU A 9 5.42 -63.35 10.90
CA LEU A 9 5.78 -62.12 10.15
C LEU A 9 5.30 -62.10 8.68
N LEU A 10 4.71 -63.20 8.19
CA LEU A 10 4.32 -63.35 6.79
C LEU A 10 2.93 -62.77 6.36
N PRO A 11 1.99 -62.32 7.23
CA PRO A 11 0.76 -61.70 6.75
C PRO A 11 0.72 -60.16 6.81
N VAL A 12 1.71 -59.48 7.41
CA VAL A 12 1.73 -58.01 7.51
C VAL A 12 2.38 -57.37 6.28
N GLY A 13 3.47 -57.95 5.76
CA GLY A 13 4.16 -57.42 4.57
C GLY A 13 3.30 -57.46 3.29
N ARG A 14 2.36 -58.39 3.17
CA ARG A 14 1.44 -58.47 2.01
C ARG A 14 0.25 -57.53 2.09
N ARG A 15 -0.19 -57.12 3.29
CA ARG A 15 -1.33 -56.19 3.46
C ARG A 15 -0.93 -54.73 3.39
N TYR A 16 0.27 -54.39 3.83
CA TYR A 16 0.75 -53.00 3.82
C TYR A 16 1.80 -52.72 2.75
N GLY A 17 2.38 -53.74 2.11
CA GLY A 17 3.39 -53.55 1.06
C GLY A 17 2.89 -52.74 -0.13
N ALA A 18 1.65 -52.95 -0.58
CA ALA A 18 1.05 -52.17 -1.67
C ALA A 18 0.74 -50.72 -1.26
N VAL A 19 0.32 -50.50 0.00
CA VAL A 19 0.05 -49.17 0.55
C VAL A 19 1.34 -48.39 0.78
N LEU A 20 2.39 -49.04 1.28
CA LEU A 20 3.71 -48.43 1.43
C LEU A 20 4.34 -48.12 0.07
N LEU A 21 4.19 -49.00 -0.92
CA LEU A 21 4.68 -48.76 -2.28
C LEU A 21 3.89 -47.63 -2.96
N ALA A 22 2.57 -47.55 -2.77
CA ALA A 22 1.75 -46.45 -3.26
C ALA A 22 2.09 -45.12 -2.56
N ALA A 23 2.32 -45.14 -1.25
CA ALA A 23 2.77 -43.98 -0.49
C ALA A 23 4.17 -43.52 -0.92
N LEU A 24 5.09 -44.45 -1.18
CA LEU A 24 6.42 -44.15 -1.72
C LEU A 24 6.34 -43.65 -3.17
N LEU A 25 5.45 -44.17 -4.00
CA LEU A 25 5.23 -43.68 -5.36
C LEU A 25 4.61 -42.27 -5.35
N VAL A 26 3.63 -42.00 -4.49
CA VAL A 26 3.10 -40.64 -4.30
C VAL A 26 4.19 -39.69 -3.78
N TYR A 27 5.00 -40.15 -2.82
CA TYR A 27 6.10 -39.36 -2.26
C TYR A 27 7.18 -39.05 -3.30
N TYR A 28 7.61 -40.01 -4.13
CA TYR A 28 8.73 -39.82 -5.05
C TYR A 28 8.30 -39.37 -6.47
N ILE A 29 7.08 -39.63 -6.91
CA ILE A 29 6.60 -39.22 -8.24
C ILE A 29 5.83 -37.90 -8.19
N ILE A 30 5.15 -37.58 -7.07
CA ILE A 30 4.36 -36.35 -6.96
C ILE A 30 5.07 -35.30 -6.11
N ARG A 31 5.72 -35.67 -5.00
CA ARG A 31 6.38 -34.69 -4.12
C ARG A 31 7.72 -34.18 -4.66
N ASP A 32 8.52 -35.01 -5.32
CA ASP A 32 9.85 -34.60 -5.81
C ASP A 32 9.79 -33.55 -6.94
N PRO A 33 8.87 -33.66 -7.93
CA PRO A 33 8.68 -32.59 -8.92
C PRO A 33 8.09 -31.32 -8.31
N ILE A 34 7.26 -31.43 -7.26
CA ILE A 34 6.68 -30.27 -6.56
C ILE A 34 7.72 -29.58 -5.67
N LEU A 35 8.59 -30.32 -4.97
CA LEU A 35 9.68 -29.73 -4.20
C LEU A 35 10.74 -29.10 -5.10
N THR A 36 10.95 -29.64 -6.31
CA THR A 36 11.84 -29.03 -7.30
C THR A 36 11.20 -27.79 -7.95
N ALA A 37 9.88 -27.79 -8.16
CA ALA A 37 9.14 -26.62 -8.64
C ALA A 37 9.00 -25.52 -7.57
N VAL A 38 8.84 -25.88 -6.29
CA VAL A 38 8.74 -24.95 -5.16
C VAL A 38 10.12 -24.43 -4.71
N ALA A 39 11.19 -25.22 -4.87
CA ALA A 39 12.56 -24.72 -4.68
C ALA A 39 12.97 -23.66 -5.74
N HIS A 40 12.28 -23.62 -6.89
CA HIS A 40 12.39 -22.55 -7.87
C HIS A 40 11.43 -21.37 -7.64
N ILE A 41 10.53 -21.46 -6.64
CA ILE A 41 9.74 -20.34 -6.09
C ILE A 41 10.41 -19.84 -4.80
N SER A 42 11.73 -19.92 -4.73
CA SER A 42 12.50 -19.25 -3.69
C SER A 42 12.40 -17.75 -3.93
N MET A 43 11.67 -17.06 -3.06
CA MET A 43 11.77 -15.60 -2.91
C MET A 43 13.25 -15.22 -2.78
N PRO A 44 13.76 -14.25 -3.56
CA PRO A 44 15.15 -13.83 -3.41
C PRO A 44 15.31 -13.17 -2.03
N SER A 45 16.01 -13.87 -1.13
CA SER A 45 16.40 -13.40 0.21
C SER A 45 17.64 -12.49 0.20
N HIS A 46 17.91 -11.80 -0.90
CA HIS A 46 19.01 -10.84 -1.02
C HIS A 46 18.54 -9.54 -1.68
N PRO A 47 18.82 -8.36 -1.10
CA PRO A 47 18.60 -7.10 -1.79
C PRO A 47 19.58 -7.00 -2.97
N PRO A 48 19.16 -6.56 -4.17
CA PRO A 48 20.10 -6.26 -5.23
C PRO A 48 20.87 -4.99 -4.88
N GLU A 49 22.18 -5.11 -4.78
CA GLU A 49 23.14 -4.02 -4.94
C GLU A 49 22.94 -3.34 -6.32
N ASP A 50 23.30 -2.07 -6.40
CA ASP A 50 23.24 -1.16 -7.56
C ASP A 50 21.85 -0.71 -8.04
N ILE A 51 21.42 0.44 -7.51
CA ILE A 51 20.42 1.31 -8.11
C ILE A 51 21.02 1.91 -9.38
N GLY A 52 20.65 1.34 -10.53
CA GLY A 52 20.98 1.86 -11.85
C GLY A 52 20.42 3.28 -12.05
N HIS A 53 21.36 4.20 -12.28
CA HIS A 53 21.22 5.55 -12.81
C HIS A 53 20.07 5.69 -13.84
N MET A 54 19.11 6.60 -13.60
CA MET A 54 18.27 7.13 -14.68
C MET A 54 19.09 8.17 -15.48
N PRO A 55 18.97 8.21 -16.82
CA PRO A 55 19.65 9.22 -17.61
C PRO A 55 19.01 10.60 -17.44
N ASP A 56 19.85 11.62 -17.27
CA ASP A 56 19.47 13.04 -17.22
C ASP A 56 18.64 13.47 -18.44
N PRO A 57 17.59 14.30 -18.26
CA PRO A 57 16.95 14.95 -19.38
C PRO A 57 17.85 16.07 -19.92
N VAL A 58 18.53 15.77 -21.02
CA VAL A 58 18.99 16.65 -22.11
C VAL A 58 19.32 18.10 -21.70
N GLY A 59 20.61 18.35 -21.48
CA GLY A 59 21.18 19.67 -21.28
C GLY A 59 20.90 20.63 -22.44
N VAL A 60 20.38 21.81 -22.10
CA VAL A 60 20.49 22.99 -22.95
C VAL A 60 21.78 23.69 -22.54
N ALA A 61 22.72 23.77 -23.49
CA ALA A 61 23.98 24.48 -23.33
C ALA A 61 23.73 25.97 -23.05
N GLU A 62 24.36 26.51 -22.00
CA GLU A 62 24.61 27.95 -21.90
C GLU A 62 26.12 28.20 -21.96
N GLU A 63 26.51 28.88 -23.03
CA GLU A 63 27.85 29.39 -23.29
C GLU A 63 28.23 30.46 -22.27
N GLY A 64 29.48 30.43 -21.83
CA GLY A 64 30.02 31.34 -20.84
C GLY A 64 30.25 32.77 -21.36
N ALA A 65 30.23 33.71 -20.41
CA ALA A 65 30.92 34.99 -20.53
C ALA A 65 31.48 35.41 -19.15
N PRO A 66 32.70 35.95 -19.07
CA PRO A 66 33.41 36.16 -17.81
C PRO A 66 33.05 37.50 -17.15
N ILE A 67 32.94 37.50 -15.82
CA ILE A 67 32.83 38.72 -15.01
C ILE A 67 34.25 39.17 -14.63
N VAL A 68 34.64 40.33 -15.16
CA VAL A 68 35.84 41.07 -14.77
C VAL A 68 35.52 41.93 -13.55
N ALA A 69 36.30 41.76 -12.48
CA ALA A 69 36.28 42.61 -11.29
C ALA A 69 37.05 43.92 -11.55
N VAL A 70 36.50 45.07 -11.14
CA VAL A 70 37.27 46.31 -10.98
C VAL A 70 36.85 47.05 -9.70
N ALA A 71 37.88 47.54 -9.01
CA ALA A 71 37.90 48.09 -7.66
C ALA A 71 37.51 49.57 -7.54
N ALA A 72 37.50 50.04 -6.29
CA ALA A 72 36.88 51.25 -5.78
C ALA A 72 37.69 52.57 -5.90
N GLY A 73 36.94 53.68 -6.01
CA GLY A 73 37.20 55.02 -5.44
C GLY A 73 37.97 56.05 -6.30
N PRO A 74 37.99 57.34 -5.95
CA PRO A 74 36.88 58.24 -5.55
C PRO A 74 36.84 59.56 -6.38
N ALA A 75 35.73 60.31 -6.29
CA ALA A 75 35.54 61.69 -6.81
C ALA A 75 36.33 62.73 -5.95
N PRO A 76 36.52 64.04 -6.30
CA PRO A 76 35.55 64.95 -6.94
C PRO A 76 36.12 66.07 -7.86
N GLY A 77 35.23 66.85 -8.51
CA GLY A 77 35.60 68.14 -9.12
C GLY A 77 34.50 68.75 -9.99
N ILE A 78 33.76 69.72 -9.46
CA ILE A 78 32.80 70.56 -10.16
C ILE A 78 33.54 71.67 -10.90
N VAL A 79 33.33 71.82 -12.21
CA VAL A 79 33.51 73.09 -12.94
C VAL A 79 32.41 73.20 -14.01
N GLU A 80 31.51 74.15 -13.83
CA GLU A 80 30.59 74.65 -14.85
C GLU A 80 31.37 75.43 -15.92
N LYS A 81 31.09 75.15 -17.20
CA LYS A 81 31.21 76.13 -18.29
C LYS A 81 30.20 75.82 -19.39
N GLU A 82 29.51 76.88 -19.78
CA GLU A 82 28.40 76.93 -20.74
C GLU A 82 28.76 76.51 -22.17
N GLN A 83 27.78 75.82 -22.77
CA GLN A 83 27.28 75.91 -24.14
C GLN A 83 28.25 75.74 -25.31
N ASP A 84 28.14 74.59 -25.97
CA ASP A 84 27.85 74.62 -27.41
C ASP A 84 26.96 73.42 -27.80
N ALA A 85 25.95 73.71 -28.62
CA ALA A 85 24.87 72.81 -28.95
C ALA A 85 25.31 71.67 -29.89
N GLN A 86 25.31 70.44 -29.38
CA GLN A 86 25.22 69.22 -30.18
C GLN A 86 23.96 68.46 -29.77
N GLN A 87 23.03 68.32 -30.72
CA GLN A 87 21.79 67.58 -30.54
C GLN A 87 22.12 66.15 -30.09
N PRO A 88 21.59 65.66 -28.96
CA PRO A 88 21.74 64.26 -28.62
C PRO A 88 20.96 63.44 -29.64
N ILE A 89 21.65 62.53 -30.33
CA ILE A 89 21.02 61.42 -31.03
C ILE A 89 20.17 60.71 -29.99
N ILE A 90 18.86 60.87 -30.08
CA ILE A 90 17.92 60.10 -29.28
C ILE A 90 18.05 58.66 -29.80
N GLU A 91 18.87 57.85 -29.11
CA GLU A 91 18.78 56.40 -29.20
C GLU A 91 17.35 56.04 -28.83
N GLN A 92 16.57 55.66 -29.84
CA GLN A 92 15.22 55.16 -29.60
C GLN A 92 15.34 53.95 -28.67
N PRO A 93 14.55 53.90 -27.57
CA PRO A 93 14.53 52.73 -26.71
C PRO A 93 14.22 51.51 -27.57
N LEU A 94 15.09 50.50 -27.54
CA LEU A 94 14.82 49.23 -28.20
C LEU A 94 13.42 48.74 -27.77
N PRO A 95 12.56 48.33 -28.73
CA PRO A 95 11.23 47.85 -28.38
C PRO A 95 11.36 46.71 -27.37
N PRO A 96 10.48 46.64 -26.35
CA PRO A 96 10.53 45.59 -25.35
C PRO A 96 10.55 44.22 -26.06
N PRO A 97 11.36 43.26 -25.58
CA PRO A 97 11.42 41.95 -26.20
C PRO A 97 10.01 41.38 -26.27
N PRO A 98 9.65 40.72 -27.39
CA PRO A 98 8.31 40.19 -27.56
C PRO A 98 7.98 39.28 -26.37
N PRO A 99 6.75 39.36 -25.84
CA PRO A 99 6.37 38.55 -24.69
C PRO A 99 6.66 37.09 -24.99
N LYS A 100 7.48 36.45 -24.13
CA LYS A 100 7.82 35.04 -24.28
C LYS A 100 6.51 34.24 -24.37
N LYS A 101 6.31 33.57 -25.51
CA LYS A 101 5.12 32.75 -25.75
C LYS A 101 5.08 31.66 -24.68
N LYS A 102 3.94 31.52 -23.98
CA LYS A 102 3.74 30.44 -23.01
C LYS A 102 3.90 29.10 -23.73
N VAL A 103 4.82 28.26 -23.26
CA VAL A 103 4.99 26.88 -23.73
C VAL A 103 4.31 25.98 -22.70
N TYR A 104 3.28 25.26 -23.13
CA TYR A 104 2.55 24.32 -22.27
C TYR A 104 3.16 22.92 -22.39
N LYS A 105 3.02 22.12 -21.33
CA LYS A 105 3.34 20.69 -21.37
C LYS A 105 2.47 19.96 -22.42
N PRO A 106 2.93 18.84 -22.99
CA PRO A 106 2.11 18.02 -23.88
C PRO A 106 0.78 17.61 -23.22
N ALA A 107 -0.28 17.51 -24.04
CA ALA A 107 -1.56 16.95 -23.59
C ALA A 107 -1.37 15.51 -23.06
N SER A 108 -2.17 15.10 -22.07
CA SER A 108 -2.13 13.71 -21.60
C SER A 108 -2.69 12.77 -22.66
N GLU A 109 -2.24 11.52 -22.61
CA GLU A 109 -2.93 10.44 -23.30
C GLU A 109 -4.34 10.30 -22.72
N ARG A 110 -5.35 10.20 -23.58
CA ARG A 110 -6.72 10.04 -23.10
C ARG A 110 -6.93 8.60 -22.68
N HIS A 111 -7.14 8.38 -21.39
CA HIS A 111 -7.61 7.10 -20.89
C HIS A 111 -9.09 6.87 -21.24
N ALA A 112 -9.48 5.61 -21.40
CA ALA A 112 -10.89 5.25 -21.55
C ALA A 112 -11.65 5.68 -20.28
N PRO A 113 -12.89 6.18 -20.41
CA PRO A 113 -13.70 6.50 -19.25
C PRO A 113 -13.86 5.29 -18.33
N ILE A 114 -13.84 5.53 -17.03
CA ILE A 114 -14.07 4.50 -16.02
C ILE A 114 -15.56 4.18 -15.98
N GLU A 115 -15.88 2.90 -16.04
CA GLU A 115 -17.24 2.38 -15.95
C GLU A 115 -17.64 2.09 -14.48
N ASP A 116 -18.90 1.73 -14.25
CA ASP A 116 -19.35 1.31 -12.93
C ASP A 116 -18.82 -0.11 -12.63
N HIS A 117 -17.90 -0.22 -11.68
CA HIS A 117 -17.29 -1.50 -11.29
C HIS A 117 -18.14 -2.27 -10.28
N PHE A 118 -19.29 -1.75 -9.84
CA PHE A 118 -20.21 -2.51 -8.99
C PHE A 118 -21.68 -2.37 -9.44
N PRO A 119 -22.04 -2.87 -10.64
CA PRO A 119 -23.38 -2.71 -11.19
C PRO A 119 -24.48 -3.26 -10.27
N TRP A 120 -24.21 -4.34 -9.52
CA TRP A 120 -25.16 -4.88 -8.54
C TRP A 120 -25.57 -3.83 -7.52
N LEU A 121 -24.61 -3.13 -6.91
CA LEU A 121 -24.87 -2.14 -5.86
C LEU A 121 -25.68 -0.95 -6.42
N THR A 122 -25.35 -0.52 -7.64
CA THR A 122 -26.05 0.57 -8.35
C THR A 122 -27.50 0.20 -8.71
N HIS A 123 -27.74 -1.03 -9.15
CA HIS A 123 -29.06 -1.49 -9.59
C HIS A 123 -29.97 -1.95 -8.45
N SER A 124 -29.46 -2.76 -7.53
CA SER A 124 -30.24 -3.32 -6.41
C SER A 124 -30.55 -2.26 -5.36
N ARG A 125 -29.61 -1.33 -5.13
CA ARG A 125 -29.63 -0.37 -4.00
C ARG A 125 -29.70 -1.06 -2.63
N GLU A 126 -29.24 -2.30 -2.56
CA GLU A 126 -29.17 -3.10 -1.35
C GLU A 126 -27.72 -3.58 -1.17
N ALA A 127 -27.32 -3.81 0.09
CA ALA A 127 -26.04 -4.44 0.37
C ALA A 127 -26.02 -5.84 -0.27
N PRO A 128 -24.93 -6.23 -0.93
CA PRO A 128 -24.78 -7.58 -1.46
C PRO A 128 -24.81 -8.61 -0.32
N PRO A 129 -25.37 -9.81 -0.54
CA PRO A 129 -25.31 -10.88 0.44
C PRO A 129 -23.85 -11.30 0.69
N VAL A 130 -23.50 -11.48 1.97
CA VAL A 130 -22.21 -12.04 2.39
C VAL A 130 -22.38 -13.53 2.67
N ASN A 131 -21.38 -14.34 2.31
CA ASN A 131 -21.32 -15.76 2.62
C ASN A 131 -21.54 -15.99 4.13
N GLU A 132 -22.36 -16.98 4.49
CA GLU A 132 -22.73 -17.24 5.89
C GLU A 132 -21.54 -17.54 6.80
N ASN A 133 -20.49 -18.16 6.25
CA ASN A 133 -19.25 -18.40 6.99
C ASN A 133 -18.56 -17.08 7.36
N ASN A 134 -18.75 -16.03 6.57
CA ASN A 134 -18.12 -14.72 6.74
C ASN A 134 -19.01 -13.73 7.47
N TRP A 135 -20.08 -14.19 8.13
CA TRP A 135 -20.88 -13.29 8.93
C TRP A 135 -20.10 -12.79 10.14
N PRO A 136 -20.08 -11.48 10.41
CA PRO A 136 -19.47 -10.96 11.62
C PRO A 136 -20.21 -11.50 12.86
N PRO A 137 -19.53 -11.63 14.00
CA PRO A 137 -20.14 -12.18 15.21
C PRO A 137 -21.36 -11.36 15.67
N TRP A 138 -22.41 -12.07 16.10
CA TRP A 138 -23.62 -11.49 16.67
C TRP A 138 -23.98 -12.17 18.01
N PRO A 139 -24.07 -11.42 19.13
CA PRO A 139 -23.85 -9.97 19.24
C PRO A 139 -22.40 -9.58 18.93
N HIS A 140 -22.22 -8.32 18.55
CA HIS A 140 -20.89 -7.77 18.24
C HIS A 140 -19.94 -7.91 19.44
N VAL A 141 -18.63 -7.93 19.16
CA VAL A 141 -17.60 -8.06 20.21
C VAL A 141 -17.60 -6.82 21.13
N PRO A 142 -17.19 -6.96 22.41
CA PRO A 142 -17.13 -5.82 23.32
C PRO A 142 -16.00 -4.84 22.99
N GLU A 143 -14.94 -5.30 22.32
CA GLU A 143 -13.83 -4.46 21.88
C GLU A 143 -14.27 -3.46 20.80
N LYS A 144 -13.74 -2.24 20.82
CA LYS A 144 -13.95 -1.28 19.74
C LYS A 144 -12.98 -1.57 18.60
N THR A 145 -13.47 -2.07 17.46
CA THR A 145 -12.60 -2.56 16.38
C THR A 145 -12.64 -1.70 15.11
N PRO A 146 -12.47 -0.36 15.18
CA PRO A 146 -12.59 0.50 14.02
C PRO A 146 -11.47 0.22 13.01
N LEU A 147 -11.82 0.04 11.74
CA LEU A 147 -10.91 -0.05 10.61
C LEU A 147 -10.95 1.26 9.83
N LEU A 148 -9.85 2.01 9.85
CA LEU A 148 -9.68 3.27 9.15
C LEU A 148 -9.05 3.02 7.77
N ILE A 149 -9.75 3.40 6.70
CA ILE A 149 -9.25 3.30 5.31
C ILE A 149 -9.16 4.69 4.72
N GLY A 150 -7.94 5.16 4.48
CA GLY A 150 -7.69 6.50 3.94
C GLY A 150 -7.97 6.56 2.45
N PHE A 151 -8.76 7.55 2.02
CA PHE A 151 -9.09 7.75 0.61
C PHE A 151 -8.69 9.12 0.11
N THR A 152 -7.82 9.15 -0.90
CA THR A 152 -7.50 10.41 -1.60
C THR A 152 -8.05 10.41 -3.03
N ARG A 153 -7.90 9.31 -3.76
CA ARG A 153 -8.27 9.21 -5.19
C ARG A 153 -8.43 7.76 -5.63
N ASN A 154 -8.99 7.53 -6.81
CA ASN A 154 -9.27 6.20 -7.38
C ASN A 154 -10.43 5.48 -6.67
N TRP A 155 -11.65 5.97 -6.94
CA TRP A 155 -12.88 5.42 -6.37
C TRP A 155 -13.05 3.90 -6.57
N PRO A 156 -12.87 3.34 -7.78
CA PRO A 156 -13.07 1.90 -7.98
C PRO A 156 -12.17 1.03 -7.10
N LEU A 157 -10.93 1.47 -6.86
CA LEU A 157 -9.98 0.76 -6.01
C LEU A 157 -10.40 0.78 -4.53
N LEU A 158 -10.85 1.93 -4.02
CA LEU A 158 -11.43 2.02 -2.68
C LEU A 158 -12.67 1.13 -2.55
N LEU A 159 -13.59 1.19 -3.52
CA LEU A 159 -14.82 0.40 -3.50
C LEU A 159 -14.52 -1.10 -3.43
N GLN A 160 -13.52 -1.55 -4.18
CA GLN A 160 -13.01 -2.93 -4.13
C GLN A 160 -12.43 -3.28 -2.76
N CYS A 161 -11.57 -2.44 -2.20
CA CYS A 161 -10.96 -2.66 -0.88
C CYS A 161 -12.05 -2.79 0.20
N VAL A 162 -12.96 -1.82 0.30
CA VAL A 162 -14.07 -1.84 1.26
C VAL A 162 -14.95 -3.09 1.07
N SER A 163 -15.31 -3.39 -0.18
CA SER A 163 -16.12 -4.57 -0.50
C SER A 163 -15.43 -5.88 -0.11
N SER A 164 -14.11 -5.98 -0.29
CA SER A 164 -13.35 -7.17 0.07
C SER A 164 -13.30 -7.39 1.58
N TYR A 165 -13.12 -6.33 2.38
CA TYR A 165 -13.19 -6.44 3.84
C TYR A 165 -14.57 -6.92 4.32
N ILE A 166 -15.65 -6.38 3.75
CA ILE A 166 -17.02 -6.80 4.08
C ILE A 166 -17.23 -8.26 3.69
N ALA A 167 -16.86 -8.64 2.46
CA ALA A 167 -16.98 -10.01 1.97
C ALA A 167 -16.14 -11.02 2.78
N ALA A 168 -14.99 -10.59 3.31
CA ALA A 168 -14.13 -11.38 4.20
C ALA A 168 -14.64 -11.45 5.65
N GLY A 169 -15.69 -10.71 6.00
CA GLY A 169 -16.35 -10.79 7.31
C GLY A 169 -15.99 -9.69 8.30
N TRP A 170 -15.37 -8.60 7.85
CA TRP A 170 -15.26 -7.39 8.67
C TRP A 170 -16.64 -6.73 8.83
N PRO A 171 -17.10 -6.43 10.05
CA PRO A 171 -18.38 -5.74 10.27
C PRO A 171 -18.40 -4.38 9.55
N PRO A 172 -19.37 -4.11 8.64
CA PRO A 172 -19.42 -2.83 7.94
C PRO A 172 -19.49 -1.62 8.87
N SER A 173 -20.20 -1.76 10.00
CA SER A 173 -20.35 -0.72 11.03
C SER A 173 -19.03 -0.30 11.69
N ASP A 174 -17.99 -1.12 11.56
CA ASP A 174 -16.65 -0.85 12.09
C ASP A 174 -15.70 -0.27 11.04
N ILE A 175 -16.09 -0.27 9.77
CA ILE A 175 -15.28 0.30 8.69
C ILE A 175 -15.57 1.81 8.63
N PHE A 176 -14.49 2.59 8.64
CA PHE A 176 -14.50 4.04 8.51
C PHE A 176 -13.63 4.43 7.32
N VAL A 177 -14.29 4.77 6.22
CA VAL A 177 -13.62 5.42 5.08
C VAL A 177 -13.29 6.86 5.48
N VAL A 178 -12.01 7.21 5.49
CA VAL A 178 -11.56 8.57 5.76
C VAL A 178 -11.38 9.30 4.44
N GLU A 179 -12.35 10.14 4.09
CA GLU A 179 -12.32 10.98 2.89
C GLU A 179 -11.27 12.08 3.07
N ASN A 180 -10.11 11.87 2.45
CA ASN A 180 -8.96 12.77 2.40
C ASN A 180 -8.75 13.35 0.99
N THR A 181 -9.83 13.67 0.31
CA THR A 181 -9.83 14.16 -1.08
C THR A 181 -9.44 15.64 -1.19
N GLY A 182 -9.65 16.42 -0.12
CA GLY A 182 -9.52 17.88 -0.14
C GLY A 182 -10.56 18.59 -1.01
N THR A 183 -11.67 17.93 -1.34
CA THR A 183 -12.79 18.49 -2.12
C THR A 183 -13.92 19.02 -1.22
N PHE A 184 -13.65 19.12 0.08
CA PHE A 184 -14.56 19.65 1.10
C PHE A 184 -15.94 18.97 1.04
N PHE A 185 -16.99 19.70 0.61
CA PHE A 185 -18.36 19.19 0.60
C PHE A 185 -18.79 18.62 -0.76
N ALA A 186 -17.95 18.69 -1.79
CA ALA A 186 -18.34 18.40 -3.17
C ALA A 186 -18.84 16.95 -3.37
N ASN A 187 -18.18 15.96 -2.76
CA ASN A 187 -18.66 14.56 -2.81
C ASN A 187 -20.01 14.38 -2.10
N ARG A 188 -20.18 14.99 -0.92
CA ARG A 188 -21.45 14.97 -0.18
C ARG A 188 -22.58 15.63 -0.97
N GLN A 189 -22.28 16.69 -1.70
CA GLN A 189 -23.22 17.42 -2.55
C GLN A 189 -23.39 16.79 -3.94
N ARG A 190 -22.65 15.71 -4.25
CA ARG A 190 -22.69 14.99 -5.53
C ARG A 190 -22.30 15.87 -6.73
N GLU A 191 -21.33 16.76 -6.52
CA GLU A 191 -20.86 17.72 -7.53
C GLU A 191 -19.73 17.17 -8.41
N LEU A 192 -19.12 16.04 -8.03
CA LEU A 192 -18.04 15.39 -8.77
C LEU A 192 -18.56 14.21 -9.58
N SER A 193 -18.05 14.03 -10.80
CA SER A 193 -18.38 12.86 -11.63
C SER A 193 -17.45 11.69 -11.36
N LEU A 194 -17.85 10.48 -11.75
CA LEU A 194 -17.03 9.26 -11.67
C LEU A 194 -15.66 9.40 -12.36
N GLN A 195 -15.49 10.33 -13.30
CA GLN A 195 -14.21 10.52 -13.98
C GLN A 195 -13.24 11.39 -13.19
N ASN A 196 -13.72 12.12 -12.19
CA ASN A 196 -12.89 12.95 -11.33
C ASN A 196 -12.04 12.08 -10.40
N PRO A 197 -10.71 12.28 -10.32
CA PRO A 197 -9.86 11.49 -9.43
C PRO A 197 -10.26 11.52 -7.97
N PHE A 198 -10.90 12.60 -7.51
CA PHE A 198 -11.30 12.81 -6.12
C PHE A 198 -12.76 12.40 -5.84
N PHE A 199 -13.43 11.77 -6.82
CA PHE A 199 -14.79 11.29 -6.68
C PHE A 199 -14.90 10.25 -5.57
N LEU A 200 -15.92 10.38 -4.72
CA LEU A 200 -16.30 9.41 -3.71
C LEU A 200 -17.82 9.27 -3.71
N ASN A 201 -18.34 8.07 -3.94
CA ASN A 201 -19.78 7.85 -3.89
C ASN A 201 -20.25 7.55 -2.46
N MET A 202 -20.64 8.62 -1.76
CA MET A 202 -21.17 8.54 -0.39
C MET A 202 -22.39 7.61 -0.27
N THR A 203 -23.22 7.53 -1.31
CA THR A 203 -24.45 6.72 -1.28
C THR A 203 -24.11 5.23 -1.37
N ALA A 204 -23.13 4.86 -2.19
CA ALA A 204 -22.67 3.48 -2.30
C ALA A 204 -22.09 2.98 -0.96
N LEU A 205 -21.29 3.81 -0.28
CA LEU A 205 -20.74 3.48 1.03
C LEU A 205 -21.83 3.35 2.11
N GLU A 206 -22.85 4.22 2.07
CA GLU A 206 -24.01 4.12 2.96
C GLU A 206 -24.80 2.83 2.74
N ILE A 207 -25.03 2.42 1.48
CA ILE A 207 -25.69 1.14 1.16
C ILE A 207 -24.87 -0.04 1.67
N LEU A 208 -23.54 0.01 1.56
CA LEU A 208 -22.64 -1.01 2.12
C LEU A 208 -22.61 -1.02 3.66
N GLY A 209 -23.20 -0.02 4.32
CA GLY A 209 -23.28 0.06 5.78
C GLY A 209 -22.00 0.56 6.46
N VAL A 210 -21.08 1.18 5.72
CA VAL A 210 -19.82 1.71 6.28
C VAL A 210 -19.94 3.17 6.66
N ASN A 211 -19.05 3.62 7.55
CA ASN A 211 -18.99 5.00 7.99
C ASN A 211 -18.05 5.81 7.09
N VAL A 212 -18.34 7.11 6.94
CA VAL A 212 -17.44 8.05 6.28
C VAL A 212 -17.08 9.20 7.23
N ILE A 213 -15.79 9.50 7.33
CA ILE A 213 -15.26 10.65 8.06
C ILE A 213 -14.48 11.52 7.07
N SER A 214 -14.86 12.77 6.88
CA SER A 214 -14.15 13.68 5.99
C SER A 214 -13.07 14.47 6.74
N THR A 215 -11.88 14.57 6.15
CA THR A 215 -10.84 15.49 6.64
C THR A 215 -11.22 16.94 6.27
N PRO A 216 -10.77 17.94 7.04
CA PRO A 216 -11.11 19.34 6.77
C PRO A 216 -10.39 19.91 5.53
N THR A 217 -9.32 19.26 5.08
CA THR A 217 -8.52 19.60 3.90
C THR A 217 -7.74 18.36 3.47
N LEU A 218 -7.07 18.40 2.32
CA LEU A 218 -6.13 17.35 1.92
C LEU A 218 -4.95 17.30 2.90
N LEU A 219 -4.81 16.19 3.61
CA LEU A 219 -3.72 15.89 4.53
C LEU A 219 -2.65 15.04 3.82
N THR A 220 -1.38 15.26 4.18
CA THR A 220 -0.29 14.33 3.83
C THR A 220 -0.44 13.02 4.62
N PHE A 221 0.34 11.99 4.31
CA PHE A 221 0.25 10.69 5.01
C PHE A 221 0.48 10.86 6.52
N ALA A 222 1.57 11.52 6.94
CA ALA A 222 1.85 11.73 8.37
C ALA A 222 0.74 12.54 9.08
N GLN A 223 0.17 13.53 8.39
CA GLN A 223 -0.95 14.31 8.91
C GLN A 223 -2.23 13.47 9.02
N LEU A 224 -2.49 12.58 8.06
CA LEU A 224 -3.63 11.66 8.06
C LEU A 224 -3.50 10.63 9.20
N GLN A 225 -2.31 10.09 9.44
CA GLN A 225 -2.07 9.20 10.58
C GLN A 225 -2.30 9.93 11.93
N ASN A 226 -1.87 11.19 12.05
CA ASN A 226 -2.20 12.01 13.21
C ASN A 226 -3.71 12.31 13.32
N PHE A 227 -4.42 12.44 12.19
CA PHE A 227 -5.87 12.56 12.18
C PHE A 227 -6.55 11.27 12.69
N TYR A 228 -6.01 10.09 12.38
CA TYR A 228 -6.48 8.81 12.96
C TYR A 228 -6.29 8.76 14.47
N LEU A 229 -5.09 9.11 14.97
CA LEU A 229 -4.80 9.19 16.41
C LEU A 229 -5.75 10.18 17.11
N HIS A 230 -5.92 11.37 16.55
CA HIS A 230 -6.85 12.37 17.08
C HIS A 230 -8.30 11.85 17.10
N THR A 231 -8.75 11.19 16.04
CA THR A 231 -10.09 10.58 15.97
C THR A 231 -10.26 9.50 17.04
N ALA A 232 -9.23 8.68 17.24
CA ALA A 232 -9.21 7.65 18.29
C ALA A 232 -9.30 8.27 19.70
N VAL A 233 -8.60 9.39 19.96
CA VAL A 233 -8.77 10.15 21.21
C VAL A 233 -10.22 10.62 21.37
N GLN A 234 -10.78 11.28 20.35
CA GLN A 234 -12.13 11.86 20.43
C GLN A 234 -13.23 10.80 20.64
N ARG A 235 -13.06 9.61 20.08
CA ARG A 235 -14.03 8.51 20.18
C ARG A 235 -13.74 7.53 21.33
N GLY A 236 -12.67 7.79 22.11
CA GLY A 236 -12.24 6.90 23.18
C GLY A 236 -11.90 5.50 22.68
N TRP A 237 -11.22 5.41 21.53
CA TRP A 237 -10.65 4.18 20.99
C TRP A 237 -9.23 4.03 21.52
N GLU A 238 -8.96 2.97 22.27
CA GLU A 238 -7.62 2.67 22.78
C GLU A 238 -6.72 2.10 21.68
N HIS A 239 -7.36 1.44 20.72
CA HIS A 239 -6.74 0.87 19.54
C HIS A 239 -7.60 1.14 18.30
N PHE A 240 -6.98 1.09 17.14
CA PHE A 240 -7.66 1.06 15.86
C PHE A 240 -6.86 0.25 14.86
N PHE A 241 -7.55 -0.28 13.86
CA PHE A 241 -6.93 -0.83 12.67
C PHE A 241 -6.86 0.25 11.60
N TRP A 242 -5.84 0.21 10.76
CA TRP A 242 -5.84 0.97 9.51
C TRP A 242 -5.38 0.09 8.36
N SER A 243 -5.90 0.39 7.17
CA SER A 243 -5.58 -0.35 5.94
C SER A 243 -5.34 0.61 4.79
N HIS A 244 -4.53 0.14 3.85
CA HIS A 244 -4.38 0.74 2.54
C HIS A 244 -5.70 0.63 1.75
N GLN A 245 -5.94 1.57 0.82
CA GLN A 245 -7.09 1.52 -0.08
C GLN A 245 -6.86 0.63 -1.30
N ASP A 246 -5.62 0.24 -1.58
CA ASP A 246 -5.19 -0.52 -2.76
C ASP A 246 -4.93 -2.00 -2.47
N VAL A 247 -5.80 -2.60 -1.65
CA VAL A 247 -5.73 -4.01 -1.27
C VAL A 247 -7.00 -4.78 -1.66
N ILE A 248 -6.86 -6.09 -1.83
CA ILE A 248 -7.97 -7.06 -1.81
C ILE A 248 -7.73 -8.02 -0.65
N VAL A 249 -8.76 -8.22 0.16
CA VAL A 249 -8.68 -9.01 1.39
C VAL A 249 -9.58 -10.23 1.31
N PHE A 250 -9.07 -11.37 1.75
CA PHE A 250 -9.83 -12.59 1.95
C PHE A 250 -9.55 -13.18 3.34
N SER A 251 -10.59 -13.75 3.92
CA SER A 251 -10.40 -14.73 4.99
C SER A 251 -9.79 -16.00 4.39
N ASP A 252 -8.93 -16.63 5.17
CA ASP A 252 -8.21 -17.82 4.72
C ASP A 252 -9.09 -19.06 4.87
N GLU A 253 -9.77 -19.45 3.77
CA GLU A 253 -10.65 -20.62 3.68
C GLU A 253 -9.88 -21.92 3.38
N ASP A 254 -8.66 -21.83 2.80
CA ASP A 254 -7.85 -23.00 2.43
C ASP A 254 -6.89 -23.48 3.53
N VAL A 255 -6.59 -22.68 4.55
CA VAL A 255 -5.80 -23.15 5.69
C VAL A 255 -6.53 -24.30 6.39
N LYS A 256 -6.15 -25.51 5.96
CA LYS A 256 -6.42 -26.77 6.64
C LYS A 256 -5.43 -26.93 7.78
N LYS A 257 -5.64 -26.29 8.94
CA LYS A 257 -5.14 -26.64 10.29
C LYS A 257 -3.67 -27.12 10.52
N LYS A 258 -2.80 -27.32 9.53
CA LYS A 258 -1.57 -28.13 9.65
C LYS A 258 -0.27 -27.34 9.59
N ASP A 259 -0.31 -26.07 9.20
CA ASP A 259 0.91 -25.30 8.94
C ASP A 259 1.15 -24.15 9.94
N ARG A 260 0.49 -24.14 11.12
CA ARG A 260 0.77 -23.16 12.21
C ARG A 260 0.63 -23.74 13.62
N ASP A 261 1.52 -23.29 14.51
CA ASP A 261 1.74 -23.72 15.91
C ASP A 261 0.60 -23.35 16.90
N HIS A 262 -0.66 -23.51 16.52
CA HIS A 262 -1.82 -23.34 17.42
C HIS A 262 -2.52 -24.68 17.70
N ASP A 263 -3.06 -24.81 18.92
CA ASP A 263 -3.61 -26.02 19.54
C ASP A 263 -4.58 -26.83 18.64
N TRP A 264 -4.33 -28.13 18.55
CA TRP A 264 -4.58 -29.00 17.39
C TRP A 264 -5.97 -29.65 17.34
N ASP A 265 -6.73 -29.63 18.44
CA ASP A 265 -7.96 -30.43 18.54
C ASP A 265 -9.26 -29.66 18.23
N THR A 266 -9.27 -28.32 18.10
CA THR A 266 -10.54 -27.56 18.12
C THR A 266 -10.77 -26.42 17.13
N ASP A 267 -9.77 -25.80 16.46
CA ASP A 267 -10.07 -24.50 15.83
C ASP A 267 -10.94 -24.53 14.53
N PRO A 268 -12.14 -23.93 14.53
CA PRO A 268 -12.98 -23.81 13.34
C PRO A 268 -12.40 -22.81 12.33
N TYR A 269 -12.99 -22.77 11.13
CA TYR A 269 -12.84 -21.62 10.24
C TYR A 269 -13.02 -20.31 11.03
N ALA A 270 -12.12 -19.35 10.81
CA ALA A 270 -12.16 -18.04 11.45
C ALA A 270 -11.85 -16.97 10.41
N THR A 271 -12.71 -15.97 10.36
CA THR A 271 -12.57 -14.81 9.49
C THR A 271 -11.32 -13.99 9.86
N ILE A 272 -10.86 -13.14 8.93
CA ILE A 272 -9.81 -12.17 9.19
C ILE A 272 -10.15 -11.27 10.38
N TYR A 273 -11.43 -10.91 10.53
CA TYR A 273 -11.91 -10.10 11.64
C TYR A 273 -11.75 -10.84 12.98
N GLU A 274 -12.23 -12.07 13.09
CA GLU A 274 -12.11 -12.87 14.32
C GLU A 274 -10.64 -13.09 14.72
N ARG A 275 -9.77 -13.34 13.74
CA ARG A 275 -8.32 -13.49 13.97
C ARG A 275 -7.69 -12.18 14.44
N ALA A 276 -8.04 -11.06 13.82
CA ALA A 276 -7.56 -9.74 14.23
C ALA A 276 -8.01 -9.37 15.66
N VAL A 277 -9.26 -9.70 16.03
CA VAL A 277 -9.77 -9.51 17.39
C VAL A 277 -9.09 -10.45 18.39
N GLY A 278 -8.89 -11.72 18.02
CA GLY A 278 -8.15 -12.69 18.84
C GLY A 278 -6.75 -12.20 19.17
N LEU A 279 -6.06 -11.64 18.16
CA LEU A 279 -4.73 -11.07 18.34
C LEU A 279 -4.73 -9.80 19.18
N LEU A 280 -5.71 -8.91 18.98
CA LEU A 280 -5.89 -7.75 19.84
C LEU A 280 -6.05 -8.15 21.32
N ARG A 281 -6.85 -9.18 21.60
CA ARG A 281 -7.01 -9.73 22.97
C ARG A 281 -5.71 -10.31 23.51
N TYR A 282 -4.99 -11.07 22.68
CA TYR A 282 -3.69 -11.63 23.04
C TYR A 282 -2.69 -10.53 23.42
N LEU A 283 -2.53 -9.51 22.57
CA LEU A 283 -1.63 -8.37 22.79
C LEU A 283 -1.98 -7.55 24.03
N ASN A 284 -3.26 -7.53 24.44
CA ASN A 284 -3.71 -6.89 25.67
C ASN A 284 -3.70 -7.82 26.90
N GLY A 285 -3.16 -9.04 26.76
CA GLY A 285 -2.96 -9.97 27.85
C GLY A 285 -1.92 -9.49 28.86
N PRO A 286 -1.97 -9.97 30.12
CA PRO A 286 -1.09 -9.53 31.20
C PRO A 286 0.39 -9.90 30.99
N ASP A 287 0.66 -10.93 30.19
CA ASP A 287 2.01 -11.45 29.96
C ASP A 287 2.72 -10.82 28.75
N MET A 288 2.05 -9.89 28.06
CA MET A 288 2.59 -9.27 26.85
C MET A 288 3.48 -8.07 27.19
N PRO A 289 4.63 -7.90 26.51
CA PRO A 289 5.42 -6.68 26.65
C PRO A 289 4.63 -5.45 26.16
N PRO A 290 5.01 -4.24 26.58
CA PRO A 290 4.49 -3.02 25.98
C PRO A 290 4.62 -3.09 24.45
N TRP A 291 3.49 -2.98 23.76
CA TRP A 291 3.43 -3.03 22.30
C TRP A 291 2.83 -1.74 21.75
N SER A 292 3.15 -1.40 20.51
CA SER A 292 2.61 -0.21 19.83
C SER A 292 1.87 -0.54 18.54
N THR A 293 2.38 -1.50 17.78
CA THR A 293 1.96 -1.76 16.42
C THR A 293 1.94 -3.26 16.18
N HIS A 294 0.95 -3.79 15.48
CA HIS A 294 1.00 -5.15 14.95
C HIS A 294 0.72 -5.12 13.45
N PHE A 295 1.62 -5.69 12.66
CA PHE A 295 1.52 -5.77 11.20
C PHE A 295 0.89 -7.10 10.77
N PHE A 296 -0.15 -7.07 9.94
CA PHE A 296 -0.79 -8.30 9.44
C PHE A 296 -0.25 -8.74 8.08
N ALA A 297 0.11 -7.79 7.22
CA ALA A 297 0.73 -8.03 5.93
C ALA A 297 1.52 -6.78 5.55
N TYR A 298 2.74 -6.64 6.08
CA TYR A 298 3.45 -5.36 6.09
C TYR A 298 2.53 -4.25 6.64
N ASP A 299 2.60 -3.01 6.13
CA ASP A 299 1.73 -1.90 6.53
C ASP A 299 0.34 -1.92 5.89
N HIS A 300 0.01 -2.92 5.06
CA HIS A 300 -1.25 -2.98 4.32
C HIS A 300 -2.49 -3.11 5.23
N LEU A 301 -2.36 -3.83 6.35
CA LEU A 301 -3.31 -3.86 7.45
C LEU A 301 -2.51 -3.88 8.76
N THR A 302 -2.80 -2.91 9.62
CA THR A 302 -2.02 -2.68 10.83
C THR A 302 -2.94 -2.39 12.01
N LEU A 303 -2.68 -3.00 13.15
CA LEU A 303 -3.28 -2.65 14.44
C LEU A 303 -2.38 -1.67 15.18
N VAL A 304 -2.96 -0.58 15.68
CA VAL A 304 -2.27 0.51 16.36
C VAL A 304 -2.78 0.66 17.78
N LYS A 305 -1.86 0.69 18.76
CA LYS A 305 -2.13 1.11 20.13
C LYS A 305 -1.95 2.62 20.24
N ARG A 306 -3.06 3.35 20.36
CA ARG A 306 -3.09 4.82 20.30
C ARG A 306 -2.10 5.46 21.26
N ASP A 307 -2.08 5.03 22.52
CA ASP A 307 -1.33 5.70 23.58
C ASP A 307 0.18 5.57 23.39
N ALA A 308 0.66 4.46 22.84
CA ALA A 308 2.08 4.29 22.51
C ALA A 308 2.56 5.31 21.48
N PHE A 309 1.75 5.56 20.45
CA PHE A 309 2.05 6.57 19.43
C PHE A 309 2.03 7.98 20.01
N LEU A 310 1.07 8.29 20.89
CA LEU A 310 0.99 9.60 21.55
C LEU A 310 2.19 9.85 22.49
N GLU A 311 2.65 8.82 23.20
CA GLU A 311 3.77 8.90 24.14
C GLU A 311 5.07 9.34 23.46
N VAL A 312 5.34 8.86 22.25
CA VAL A 312 6.55 9.22 21.49
C VAL A 312 6.38 10.48 20.63
N GLY A 313 5.27 11.21 20.78
CA GLY A 313 5.01 12.47 20.08
C GLY A 313 4.29 12.35 18.74
N ALA A 314 3.63 11.23 18.48
CA ALA A 314 2.87 10.93 17.25
C ALA A 314 3.73 11.02 15.97
N TRP A 315 3.11 11.07 14.79
CA TRP A 315 3.83 11.14 13.51
C TRP A 315 4.43 12.53 13.27
N ASP A 316 5.67 12.59 12.80
CA ASP A 316 6.33 13.86 12.47
C ASP A 316 5.78 14.42 11.14
N THR A 317 4.94 15.45 11.24
CA THR A 317 4.29 16.05 10.06
C THR A 317 5.25 16.79 9.12
N GLN A 318 6.50 17.03 9.52
CA GLN A 318 7.52 17.58 8.64
C GLN A 318 8.11 16.52 7.69
N ILE A 319 7.84 15.23 7.95
CA ILE A 319 8.13 14.10 7.06
C ILE A 319 6.78 13.64 6.48
N PRO A 320 6.25 14.28 5.41
CA PRO A 320 4.85 14.17 5.01
C PRO A 320 4.43 12.81 4.43
N PHE A 321 5.35 12.09 3.77
CA PHE A 321 5.06 10.84 3.06
C PHE A 321 6.15 9.80 3.34
N TYR A 322 6.96 9.39 2.36
CA TYR A 322 7.95 8.34 2.57
C TYR A 322 9.04 8.74 3.58
N ALA A 323 9.59 7.74 4.28
CA ALA A 323 10.50 7.81 5.43
C ALA A 323 9.84 8.20 6.77
N THR A 324 8.56 8.59 6.78
CA THR A 324 7.83 8.90 8.03
C THR A 324 7.50 7.63 8.83
N ASP A 325 7.31 6.52 8.14
CA ASP A 325 7.20 5.16 8.68
C ASP A 325 8.47 4.76 9.43
N CYS A 326 9.63 4.92 8.77
CA CYS A 326 10.92 4.66 9.39
C CYS A 326 11.11 5.52 10.64
N ASP A 327 10.84 6.82 10.57
CA ASP A 327 10.91 7.72 11.72
C ASP A 327 10.01 7.30 12.89
N MET A 328 8.73 7.02 12.62
CA MET A 328 7.74 6.71 13.64
C MET A 328 8.03 5.37 14.32
N TYR A 329 8.25 4.31 13.55
CA TYR A 329 8.46 2.97 14.10
C TYR A 329 9.79 2.84 14.84
N LEU A 330 10.83 3.57 14.44
CA LEU A 330 12.09 3.65 15.19
C LEU A 330 11.91 4.37 16.53
N ARG A 331 11.18 5.49 16.56
CA ARG A 331 10.86 6.17 17.83
C ARG A 331 10.10 5.28 18.80
N LEU A 332 9.16 4.48 18.31
CA LEU A 332 8.47 3.48 19.13
C LEU A 332 9.42 2.40 19.64
N HIS A 333 10.32 1.90 18.79
CA HIS A 333 11.33 0.92 19.18
C HIS A 333 12.25 1.46 20.28
N TRP A 334 12.83 2.67 20.10
CA TRP A 334 13.69 3.28 21.13
C TRP A 334 12.94 3.60 22.43
N ALA A 335 11.62 3.78 22.38
CA ALA A 335 10.78 3.91 23.57
C ALA A 335 10.45 2.56 24.25
N GLY A 336 10.93 1.44 23.69
CA GLY A 336 10.77 0.10 24.26
C GLY A 336 9.46 -0.59 23.87
N TYR A 337 8.77 -0.13 22.82
CA TYR A 337 7.56 -0.80 22.34
C TYR A 337 7.88 -1.90 21.34
N TRP A 338 7.29 -3.07 21.61
CA TRP A 338 7.29 -4.21 20.70
C TRP A 338 6.34 -3.98 19.50
N GLN A 339 6.79 -4.41 18.32
CA GLN A 339 6.09 -4.22 17.04
C GLN A 339 5.99 -5.54 16.24
N PRO A 340 5.19 -6.51 16.70
CA PRO A 340 5.08 -7.83 16.09
C PRO A 340 4.46 -7.85 14.68
N GLN A 341 4.66 -8.98 14.00
CA GLN A 341 4.00 -9.29 12.73
C GLN A 341 3.46 -10.73 12.75
N SER A 342 2.24 -10.89 12.22
CA SER A 342 1.63 -12.20 11.97
C SER A 342 0.43 -12.04 11.06
N GLU A 343 0.15 -13.02 10.21
CA GLU A 343 -0.96 -12.94 9.27
C GLU A 343 -2.32 -13.24 9.94
N ALA A 344 -3.36 -12.50 9.55
CA ALA A 344 -4.76 -12.79 9.92
C ALA A 344 -5.62 -13.27 8.75
N GLY A 345 -5.12 -13.21 7.52
CA GLY A 345 -5.84 -13.58 6.31
C GLY A 345 -4.96 -13.35 5.10
N LEU A 346 -5.55 -13.43 3.90
CA LEU A 346 -4.85 -13.17 2.66
C LEU A 346 -5.08 -11.72 2.25
N ILE A 347 -4.02 -10.92 2.19
CA ILE A 347 -4.08 -9.50 1.86
C ILE A 347 -3.19 -9.27 0.64
N PHE A 348 -3.83 -9.01 -0.49
CA PHE A 348 -3.17 -8.79 -1.76
C PHE A 348 -3.02 -7.31 -2.04
N ASP A 349 -1.79 -6.88 -2.30
CA ASP A 349 -1.47 -5.49 -2.65
C ASP A 349 -1.58 -5.30 -4.16
N VAL A 350 -2.60 -4.56 -4.61
CA VAL A 350 -3.02 -4.51 -6.02
C VAL A 350 -2.96 -3.09 -6.59
N ASN A 351 -2.84 -2.97 -7.91
CA ASN A 351 -2.93 -1.68 -8.63
C ASN A 351 -4.00 -1.70 -9.73
N THR A 352 -4.74 -2.80 -9.83
CA THR A 352 -5.86 -3.01 -10.76
C THR A 352 -7.15 -3.18 -9.99
N VAL A 353 -8.26 -3.13 -10.72
CA VAL A 353 -9.61 -3.28 -10.16
C VAL A 353 -10.29 -4.40 -10.94
N LEU A 354 -11.08 -5.22 -10.25
CA LEU A 354 -11.95 -6.20 -10.87
C LEU A 354 -12.97 -5.51 -11.77
N ASP A 355 -13.26 -6.11 -12.93
CA ASP A 355 -14.24 -5.58 -13.87
C ASP A 355 -15.66 -5.57 -13.25
N ASP A 356 -15.95 -6.52 -12.35
CA ASP A 356 -17.16 -6.55 -11.51
C ASP A 356 -16.84 -6.93 -10.06
N ILE A 357 -16.94 -5.98 -9.15
CA ILE A 357 -16.72 -6.13 -7.71
C ILE A 357 -17.73 -7.09 -7.06
N GLY A 358 -18.88 -7.33 -7.70
CA GLY A 358 -19.84 -8.36 -7.28
C GLY A 358 -19.23 -9.77 -7.17
N ALA A 359 -18.13 -10.02 -7.87
CA ALA A 359 -17.36 -11.26 -7.79
C ALA A 359 -16.88 -11.57 -6.35
N LEU A 360 -16.50 -10.54 -5.57
CA LEU A 360 -16.04 -10.70 -4.19
C LEU A 360 -17.15 -11.26 -3.27
N PHE A 361 -18.41 -11.01 -3.61
CA PHE A 361 -19.59 -11.51 -2.89
C PHE A 361 -20.12 -12.82 -3.48
N GLN A 362 -19.39 -13.43 -4.42
CA GLN A 362 -19.76 -14.67 -5.10
C GLN A 362 -21.15 -14.56 -5.77
N LEU A 363 -21.47 -13.39 -6.32
CA LEU A 363 -22.74 -13.19 -7.01
C LEU A 363 -22.76 -13.95 -8.35
N PRO A 364 -23.81 -14.73 -8.65
CA PRO A 364 -23.93 -15.40 -9.94
C PRO A 364 -23.88 -14.42 -11.11
N GLY A 365 -22.97 -14.68 -12.07
CA GLY A 365 -22.75 -13.84 -13.24
C GLY A 365 -21.79 -12.67 -13.04
N SER A 366 -21.27 -12.43 -11.83
CA SER A 366 -20.17 -11.49 -11.59
C SER A 366 -18.85 -12.23 -11.64
N HIS A 367 -18.01 -11.89 -12.63
CA HIS A 367 -16.75 -12.60 -12.91
C HIS A 367 -15.55 -11.87 -12.31
N ALA A 368 -14.65 -12.62 -11.67
CA ALA A 368 -13.37 -12.15 -11.15
C ALA A 368 -12.35 -12.01 -12.30
N SER A 369 -12.56 -11.02 -13.16
CA SER A 369 -11.62 -10.64 -14.23
C SER A 369 -11.10 -9.22 -14.03
N PHE A 370 -9.97 -8.90 -14.65
CA PHE A 370 -9.45 -7.53 -14.67
C PHE A 370 -8.68 -7.24 -15.96
N ARG A 371 -8.68 -5.98 -16.36
CA ARG A 371 -7.86 -5.51 -17.49
C ARG A 371 -6.36 -5.63 -17.20
N GLY A 372 -5.59 -6.15 -18.15
CA GLY A 372 -4.15 -6.38 -17.99
C GLY A 372 -3.81 -7.74 -17.41
N ASP A 373 -4.77 -8.68 -17.33
CA ASP A 373 -4.52 -10.02 -16.78
C ASP A 373 -3.46 -10.75 -17.65
N PRO A 374 -2.32 -11.16 -17.06
CA PRO A 374 -1.25 -11.82 -17.78
C PRO A 374 -1.66 -13.15 -18.42
N VAL A 375 -2.73 -13.80 -17.93
CA VAL A 375 -3.26 -15.03 -18.57
C VAL A 375 -3.69 -14.77 -20.02
N PHE A 376 -4.26 -13.60 -20.30
CA PHE A 376 -4.74 -13.24 -21.63
C PHE A 376 -3.73 -12.41 -22.45
N GLU A 377 -2.89 -11.62 -21.78
CA GLU A 377 -2.00 -10.66 -22.44
C GLU A 377 -0.56 -11.15 -22.61
N ASP A 378 -0.04 -11.98 -21.69
CA ASP A 378 1.34 -12.47 -21.75
C ASP A 378 1.45 -13.85 -22.42
N LYS A 379 1.73 -13.85 -23.72
CA LYS A 379 1.96 -15.07 -24.52
C LYS A 379 3.20 -15.87 -24.10
N SER A 380 4.10 -15.28 -23.32
CA SER A 380 5.32 -15.95 -22.84
C SER A 380 5.14 -16.64 -21.50
N ARG A 381 3.98 -16.47 -20.87
CA ARG A 381 3.66 -17.07 -19.56
C ARG A 381 3.68 -18.61 -19.63
N PRO A 382 4.43 -19.28 -18.74
CA PRO A 382 4.42 -20.74 -18.67
C PRO A 382 3.02 -21.28 -18.37
N GLY A 383 2.54 -22.25 -19.14
CA GLY A 383 1.22 -22.86 -18.90
C GLY A 383 0.02 -21.98 -19.28
N GLN A 384 0.24 -20.85 -19.98
CA GLN A 384 -0.80 -19.88 -20.34
C GLN A 384 -2.04 -20.51 -20.99
N GLU A 385 -1.87 -21.43 -21.93
CA GLU A 385 -3.00 -22.06 -22.63
C GLU A 385 -3.89 -22.87 -21.67
N ALA A 386 -3.28 -23.56 -20.70
CA ALA A 386 -4.02 -24.31 -19.69
C ALA A 386 -4.73 -23.39 -18.70
N GLU A 387 -4.07 -22.30 -18.26
CA GLU A 387 -4.69 -21.27 -17.41
C GLU A 387 -5.86 -20.59 -18.13
N MET A 388 -5.67 -20.14 -19.36
CA MET A 388 -6.71 -19.52 -20.18
C MET A 388 -7.90 -20.47 -20.40
N GLN A 389 -7.65 -21.76 -20.64
CA GLN A 389 -8.74 -22.73 -20.74
C GLN A 389 -9.50 -22.89 -19.42
N ARG A 390 -8.80 -22.90 -18.27
CA ARG A 390 -9.47 -22.90 -16.95
C ARG A 390 -10.34 -21.67 -16.75
N GLU A 391 -9.85 -20.49 -17.09
CA GLU A 391 -10.64 -19.24 -17.02
C GLU A 391 -11.89 -19.31 -17.89
N LEU A 392 -11.79 -19.86 -19.11
CA LEU A 392 -12.93 -20.04 -20.00
C LEU A 392 -13.93 -21.08 -19.47
N ASP A 393 -13.44 -22.19 -18.92
CA ASP A 393 -14.27 -23.26 -18.35
C ASP A 393 -15.00 -22.77 -17.09
N MET A 394 -14.37 -21.91 -16.28
CA MET A 394 -14.94 -21.33 -15.08
C MET A 394 -16.12 -20.40 -15.37
N ARG A 395 -16.15 -19.71 -16.52
CA ARG A 395 -17.24 -18.76 -16.85
C ARG A 395 -18.63 -19.37 -16.72
N GLY A 396 -18.83 -20.57 -17.28
CA GLY A 396 -20.13 -21.25 -17.22
C GLY A 396 -20.53 -21.67 -15.80
N TRP A 397 -19.56 -21.89 -14.91
CA TRP A 397 -19.81 -22.14 -13.50
C TRP A 397 -20.20 -20.86 -12.78
N VAL A 398 -19.44 -19.78 -12.97
CA VAL A 398 -19.64 -18.47 -12.34
C VAL A 398 -20.99 -17.86 -12.71
N ASP A 399 -21.41 -17.99 -13.98
CA ASP A 399 -22.73 -17.55 -14.44
C ASP A 399 -23.89 -18.14 -13.63
N LYS A 400 -23.71 -19.35 -13.09
CA LYS A 400 -24.76 -20.10 -12.40
C LYS A 400 -24.63 -20.10 -10.88
N HIS A 401 -23.40 -20.20 -10.37
CA HIS A 401 -23.14 -20.42 -8.95
C HIS A 401 -22.36 -19.28 -8.30
N GLY A 402 -21.90 -18.30 -9.08
CA GLY A 402 -20.97 -17.28 -8.62
C GLY A 402 -19.55 -17.79 -8.52
N GLU A 403 -18.68 -16.90 -8.06
CA GLU A 403 -17.26 -17.17 -7.93
C GLU A 403 -16.92 -18.19 -6.85
N THR A 404 -15.79 -18.87 -7.02
CA THR A 404 -15.23 -19.71 -5.95
C THR A 404 -14.14 -18.96 -5.22
N TRP A 405 -13.96 -19.23 -3.92
CA TRP A 405 -12.90 -18.62 -3.13
C TRP A 405 -11.52 -18.85 -3.75
N VAL A 406 -11.22 -20.07 -4.21
CA VAL A 406 -9.93 -20.41 -4.83
C VAL A 406 -9.68 -19.54 -6.06
N HIS A 407 -10.68 -19.39 -6.93
CA HIS A 407 -10.55 -18.56 -8.12
C HIS A 407 -10.34 -17.08 -7.78
N LEU A 408 -11.07 -16.55 -6.78
CA LEU A 408 -10.87 -15.18 -6.31
C LEU A 408 -9.45 -14.92 -5.80
N VAL A 409 -8.90 -15.85 -5.03
CA VAL A 409 -7.53 -15.77 -4.50
C VAL A 409 -6.49 -15.85 -5.63
N GLU A 410 -6.67 -16.77 -6.58
CA GLU A 410 -5.81 -16.88 -7.76
C GLU A 410 -5.82 -15.58 -8.59
N THR A 411 -7.00 -15.01 -8.86
CA THR A 411 -7.13 -13.75 -9.58
C THR A 411 -6.45 -12.61 -8.83
N ALA A 412 -6.66 -12.46 -7.51
CA ALA A 412 -5.99 -11.43 -6.72
C ALA A 412 -4.46 -11.61 -6.69
N GLY A 413 -3.97 -12.84 -6.67
CA GLY A 413 -2.55 -13.16 -6.84
C GLY A 413 -2.00 -12.63 -8.17
N ARG A 414 -2.71 -12.83 -9.28
CA ARG A 414 -2.33 -12.27 -10.59
C ARG A 414 -2.38 -10.74 -10.61
N MET A 415 -3.36 -10.12 -9.94
CA MET A 415 -3.43 -8.66 -9.80
C MET A 415 -2.21 -8.11 -9.04
N GLN A 416 -1.76 -8.81 -7.98
CA GLN A 416 -0.55 -8.47 -7.26
C GLN A 416 0.71 -8.70 -8.12
N GLU A 417 0.80 -9.78 -8.89
CA GLU A 417 1.89 -9.99 -9.85
C GLU A 417 2.02 -8.78 -10.79
N VAL A 418 0.91 -8.30 -11.36
CA VAL A 418 0.89 -7.11 -12.23
C VAL A 418 1.37 -5.85 -11.51
N LYS A 419 1.06 -5.68 -10.22
CA LYS A 419 1.58 -4.55 -9.43
C LYS A 419 3.09 -4.56 -9.31
N TYR A 420 3.67 -5.73 -9.08
CA TYR A 420 5.10 -5.90 -8.82
C TYR A 420 5.94 -6.21 -10.07
N GLN A 421 5.31 -6.38 -11.24
CA GLN A 421 5.99 -6.48 -12.52
C GLN A 421 6.93 -5.29 -12.79
N GLN A 422 7.93 -5.52 -13.65
CA GLN A 422 8.93 -4.53 -14.03
C GLN A 422 9.63 -3.88 -12.81
N LYS A 423 9.91 -4.66 -11.77
CA LYS A 423 10.53 -4.18 -10.52
C LYS A 423 9.71 -3.09 -9.81
N GLY A 424 8.38 -3.13 -9.91
CA GLY A 424 7.49 -2.17 -9.26
C GLY A 424 7.39 -0.81 -9.95
N LEU A 425 7.88 -0.65 -11.19
CA LEU A 425 7.66 0.56 -11.98
C LEU A 425 6.17 0.88 -12.17
N LEU A 426 5.32 -0.15 -12.15
CA LEU A 426 3.87 -0.01 -12.28
C LEU A 426 3.14 0.13 -10.93
N ARG A 427 3.84 0.05 -9.79
CA ARG A 427 3.27 -0.09 -8.44
C ARG A 427 2.22 0.98 -8.13
N ASN A 428 2.52 2.22 -8.47
CA ASN A 428 1.69 3.38 -8.15
C ASN A 428 0.94 3.95 -9.37
N THR A 429 0.94 3.28 -10.53
CA THR A 429 0.28 3.81 -11.75
C THR A 429 -1.24 3.93 -11.63
N TRP A 430 -1.84 3.23 -10.67
CA TRP A 430 -3.27 3.34 -10.36
C TRP A 430 -3.69 4.76 -9.95
N GLN A 431 -2.75 5.54 -9.43
CA GLN A 431 -2.94 6.89 -8.92
C GLN A 431 -3.32 7.94 -9.97
N THR A 432 -3.11 7.63 -11.25
CA THR A 432 -3.41 8.53 -12.37
C THR A 432 -4.49 8.00 -13.31
N ARG A 433 -5.23 6.95 -12.93
CA ARG A 433 -6.22 6.31 -13.82
C ARG A 433 -7.50 7.14 -14.03
N GLN A 434 -7.87 7.97 -13.06
CA GLN A 434 -8.95 8.95 -13.20
C GLN A 434 -8.37 10.31 -13.57
N GLU A 435 -8.59 10.77 -14.81
CA GLU A 435 -8.07 12.06 -15.29
C GLU A 435 -9.14 13.11 -15.65
N GLY A 436 -10.42 12.80 -15.41
CA GLY A 436 -11.54 13.68 -15.77
C GLY A 436 -11.80 14.81 -14.77
N GLY A 437 -13.03 15.34 -14.82
CA GLY A 437 -13.49 16.37 -13.89
C GLY A 437 -13.11 17.82 -14.26
N PHE A 438 -12.57 18.07 -15.45
CA PHE A 438 -12.28 19.43 -15.90
C PHE A 438 -13.55 20.29 -15.90
N GLY A 439 -13.52 21.39 -15.15
CA GLY A 439 -14.66 22.30 -14.98
C GLY A 439 -15.54 22.01 -13.76
N GLU A 440 -15.30 20.91 -13.04
CA GLU A 440 -15.97 20.60 -11.77
C GLU A 440 -15.34 21.38 -10.60
N PRO A 441 -16.06 21.56 -9.47
CA PRO A 441 -15.50 22.14 -8.26
C PRO A 441 -14.24 21.41 -7.78
N PHE A 442 -13.29 22.16 -7.24
CA PHE A 442 -12.03 21.64 -6.70
C PHE A 442 -11.16 20.84 -7.70
N TYR A 443 -11.40 20.97 -9.01
CA TYR A 443 -10.57 20.35 -10.04
C TYR A 443 -9.09 20.71 -9.88
N ARG A 444 -8.23 19.68 -9.97
CA ARG A 444 -6.77 19.81 -10.07
C ARG A 444 -6.31 18.98 -11.26
N ASP A 445 -5.30 19.48 -11.97
CA ASP A 445 -4.64 18.68 -13.01
C ASP A 445 -4.07 17.39 -12.39
N PRO A 446 -4.51 16.19 -12.79
CA PRO A 446 -4.12 14.93 -12.15
C PRO A 446 -2.61 14.68 -12.17
N ARG A 447 -1.94 15.02 -13.27
CA ARG A 447 -0.47 14.87 -13.42
C ARG A 447 0.27 15.90 -12.59
N GLY A 448 -0.21 17.15 -12.54
CA GLY A 448 0.31 18.19 -11.68
C GLY A 448 0.16 17.84 -10.20
N PHE A 449 -0.95 17.21 -9.82
CA PHE A 449 -1.19 16.71 -8.48
C PHE A 449 -0.21 15.58 -8.12
N GLU A 450 0.00 14.61 -9.02
CA GLU A 450 1.00 13.56 -8.84
C GLU A 450 2.41 14.14 -8.68
N GLN A 451 2.80 15.05 -9.58
CA GLN A 451 4.11 15.70 -9.50
C GLN A 451 4.30 16.48 -8.20
N ALA A 452 3.26 17.17 -7.71
CA ALA A 452 3.32 17.87 -6.43
C ALA A 452 3.51 16.91 -5.25
N GLN A 453 2.88 15.72 -5.27
CA GLN A 453 3.11 14.70 -4.25
C GLN A 453 4.53 14.15 -4.29
N GLN A 454 5.10 13.89 -5.48
CA GLN A 454 6.49 13.44 -5.59
C GLN A 454 7.47 14.47 -5.02
N ILE A 455 7.26 15.76 -5.28
CA ILE A 455 8.07 16.83 -4.67
C ILE A 455 7.98 16.79 -3.13
N MET A 456 6.78 16.57 -2.58
CA MET A 456 6.59 16.47 -1.12
C MET A 456 7.21 15.19 -0.53
N ILE A 457 7.19 14.07 -1.27
CA ILE A 457 7.89 12.84 -0.91
C ILE A 457 9.39 13.10 -0.79
N ASP A 458 9.99 13.73 -1.81
CA ASP A 458 11.43 14.02 -1.82
C ASP A 458 11.82 15.04 -0.74
N ALA A 459 10.98 16.05 -0.51
CA ALA A 459 11.17 16.97 0.61
C ALA A 459 11.13 16.25 1.97
N GLY A 460 10.20 15.31 2.15
CA GLY A 460 10.10 14.49 3.36
C GLY A 460 11.33 13.62 3.61
N ARG A 461 11.80 12.92 2.57
CA ARG A 461 13.06 12.16 2.63
C ARG A 461 14.23 13.04 3.01
N ARG A 462 14.28 14.28 2.50
CA ARG A 462 15.33 15.23 2.90
C ARG A 462 15.22 15.62 4.38
N VAL A 463 14.02 15.92 4.87
CA VAL A 463 13.81 16.25 6.29
C VAL A 463 14.22 15.07 7.16
N PHE A 464 13.83 13.85 6.82
CA PHE A 464 14.26 12.62 7.50
C PHE A 464 15.78 12.51 7.54
N ALA A 465 16.44 12.70 6.39
CA ALA A 465 17.89 12.59 6.30
C ALA A 465 18.62 13.62 7.19
N GLU A 466 18.20 14.89 7.14
CA GLU A 466 18.76 15.93 8.02
C GLU A 466 18.47 15.67 9.50
N LYS A 467 17.29 15.14 9.81
CA LYS A 467 16.90 14.79 11.18
C LYS A 467 17.80 13.71 11.74
N TRP A 468 18.18 12.70 10.95
CA TRP A 468 18.91 11.55 11.47
C TRP A 468 20.38 11.51 11.08
N GLY A 469 20.88 12.46 10.30
CA GLY A 469 22.26 12.38 9.79
C GLY A 469 22.50 11.16 8.91
N HIS A 470 21.43 10.51 8.41
CA HIS A 470 21.48 9.31 7.58
C HIS A 470 20.25 9.20 6.66
N ARG A 471 20.41 8.68 5.44
CA ARG A 471 19.33 8.60 4.42
C ARG A 471 18.51 7.31 4.44
N GLY A 472 18.98 6.28 5.13
CA GLY A 472 18.37 4.96 5.22
C GLY A 472 17.49 4.75 6.44
N CYS A 473 16.71 3.66 6.40
CA CYS A 473 15.91 3.22 7.55
C CYS A 473 16.70 2.32 8.52
N ASP A 474 17.94 1.96 8.18
CA ASP A 474 18.89 1.17 8.97
C ASP A 474 19.57 1.98 10.09
N LEU A 475 18.85 2.92 10.73
CA LEU A 475 19.41 3.78 11.78
C LEU A 475 20.01 2.98 12.94
N ILE A 476 19.40 1.86 13.32
CA ILE A 476 19.90 1.00 14.39
C ILE A 476 21.24 0.36 14.02
N ASP A 477 21.41 -0.10 12.79
CA ASP A 477 22.66 -0.70 12.32
C ASP A 477 23.80 0.34 12.28
N LYS A 478 23.45 1.62 12.18
CA LYS A 478 24.38 2.76 12.29
C LYS A 478 24.66 3.19 13.72
N GLY A 479 24.00 2.59 14.71
CA GLY A 479 24.11 2.98 16.12
C GLY A 479 23.49 4.35 16.42
N ILE A 480 22.54 4.79 15.58
CA ILE A 480 21.78 6.03 15.78
C ILE A 480 20.65 5.73 16.76
N GLU A 481 20.47 6.62 17.74
CA GLU A 481 19.43 6.50 18.77
C GLU A 481 18.43 7.66 18.72
N GLY A 482 17.28 7.52 19.40
CA GLY A 482 16.24 8.55 19.40
C GLY A 482 16.71 9.92 19.94
N GLY A 483 17.74 9.92 20.79
CA GLY A 483 18.35 11.14 21.30
C GLY A 483 19.15 11.93 20.26
N ASP A 484 19.48 11.36 19.10
CA ASP A 484 20.36 11.94 18.10
C ASP A 484 19.66 12.83 17.07
N ALA A 485 18.32 12.88 17.11
CA ALA A 485 17.52 13.69 16.22
C ALA A 485 18.04 15.14 16.15
N TRP A 486 18.38 15.59 14.95
CA TRP A 486 18.92 16.90 14.59
C TRP A 486 20.32 17.22 15.14
N LYS A 487 21.08 16.22 15.61
CA LYS A 487 22.41 16.41 16.21
C LYS A 487 23.55 15.84 15.37
N LEU A 488 23.27 14.89 14.50
CA LEU A 488 24.27 14.20 13.71
C LEU A 488 24.68 15.01 12.49
N GLU A 489 25.96 14.93 12.15
CA GLU A 489 26.45 15.36 10.84
C GLU A 489 25.97 14.37 9.77
N ARG A 490 25.96 14.83 8.52
CA ARG A 490 25.55 14.01 7.38
C ARG A 490 26.59 12.96 7.09
N ASP A 491 26.17 11.71 6.87
CA ASP A 491 27.02 10.64 6.37
C ASP A 491 27.07 10.53 4.83
N TRP A 492 26.51 11.52 4.13
CA TRP A 492 26.42 11.58 2.66
C TRP A 492 26.82 12.96 2.09
N ASP A 493 27.15 13.02 0.79
CA ASP A 493 27.45 14.28 0.09
C ASP A 493 26.15 15.04 -0.25
N ILE A 494 26.13 16.36 -0.03
CA ILE A 494 25.02 17.25 -0.37
C ILE A 494 24.68 17.26 -1.87
N ASN A 495 25.64 16.92 -2.73
CA ASN A 495 25.45 16.87 -4.18
C ASN A 495 24.74 15.58 -4.62
N GLU A 496 24.65 14.58 -3.75
CA GLU A 496 23.87 13.39 -4.00
C GLU A 496 22.39 13.68 -3.75
N GLY A 497 21.51 13.14 -4.59
CA GLY A 497 20.07 13.36 -4.49
C GLY A 497 19.48 12.94 -3.14
N PRO A 498 18.21 13.30 -2.85
CA PRO A 498 17.50 12.96 -1.61
C PRO A 498 17.16 11.46 -1.49
N GLY A 499 17.86 10.60 -2.25
CA GLY A 499 17.58 9.18 -2.35
C GLY A 499 17.64 8.49 -0.98
N SER A 500 16.82 7.46 -0.82
CA SER A 500 16.90 6.52 0.29
C SER A 500 18.05 5.55 0.03
N GLU A 501 19.28 5.98 0.26
CA GLU A 501 20.41 5.08 0.32
C GLU A 501 20.48 4.48 1.72
N GLY A 502 20.01 3.24 1.86
CA GLY A 502 20.08 2.47 3.10
C GLY A 502 19.03 1.35 3.16
N GLY A 503 19.20 0.48 4.15
CA GLY A 503 18.49 -0.80 4.27
C GLY A 503 16.97 -0.68 4.45
N SER A 504 16.29 -1.80 4.24
CA SER A 504 14.87 -1.96 4.58
C SER A 504 14.69 -1.92 6.09
N TRP A 505 13.60 -1.32 6.55
CA TRP A 505 13.10 -1.53 7.91
C TRP A 505 12.94 -3.03 8.19
N GLY A 506 13.29 -3.47 9.40
CA GLY A 506 12.85 -4.76 9.95
C GLY A 506 13.68 -6.02 9.65
N LYS A 507 14.89 -5.94 9.10
CA LYS A 507 15.71 -7.17 8.92
C LYS A 507 16.02 -7.87 10.25
N ASP A 508 16.24 -7.10 11.33
CA ASP A 508 16.71 -7.64 12.61
C ASP A 508 15.80 -7.31 13.82
N TRP A 509 14.79 -6.44 13.70
CA TRP A 509 13.91 -6.09 14.84
C TRP A 509 12.66 -6.97 14.97
N MET A 510 12.43 -7.83 13.97
CA MET A 510 11.29 -8.74 13.91
C MET A 510 11.58 -10.12 14.50
N ALA A 511 12.84 -10.40 14.83
CA ALA A 511 13.21 -11.53 15.68
C ALA A 511 13.03 -11.08 17.14
N ALA A 512 12.18 -11.78 17.89
CA ALA A 512 12.11 -11.61 19.33
C ALA A 512 13.42 -12.15 19.93
N ASP A 513 14.46 -11.32 19.99
CA ASP A 513 15.58 -11.57 20.88
C ASP A 513 15.07 -11.33 22.30
N ALA A 514 14.57 -12.42 22.90
CA ALA A 514 14.38 -12.49 24.33
C ALA A 514 15.69 -12.08 25.01
N PRO A 515 15.65 -11.22 26.04
CA PRO A 515 16.87 -10.82 26.71
C PRO A 515 17.46 -12.04 27.43
N ASP A 516 18.51 -12.61 26.85
CA ASP A 516 19.45 -13.43 27.60
C ASP A 516 20.23 -12.49 28.53
N GLN A 517 19.69 -12.28 29.73
CA GLN A 517 20.47 -11.83 30.89
C GLN A 517 21.32 -12.99 31.41
N PRO A 518 22.52 -12.67 31.95
CA PRO A 518 22.63 -12.06 33.28
C PRO A 518 22.98 -10.56 33.27
#